data_AF-A0A2E0ER33-F1
#
_entry.id   AF-A0A2E0ER33-F1
#
_cell.length_a   1.000
_cell.length_b   1.000
_cell.length_c   1.000
_cell.angle_alpha   90.00
_cell.angle_beta   90.00
_cell.angle_gamma   90.00
#
_symmetry.space_group_name_H-M   'P 1'
#
loop_
_entity.id
_entity.type
_entity.pdbx_description
1 polymer ?
#
loop_
_entity_poly.entity_id
_entity_poly.type
_entity_poly.pdbx_seq_one_letter_code
_entity_poly.pdbx_strand_id
1 'polypeptide(L)' 'MKWIVIFFLANGLEHVYGEVDICDYDKIWEQVDIYEAQTNKDVTGWGCYDEKTFILREKAKKKLETGV' A
#
# COMPACT_ATOMS: atom_id res chain seq x y z
N MET A 1 10.86 12.99 -4.67
CA MET A 1 9.96 12.83 -3.52
C MET A 1 9.63 11.37 -3.43
N LYS A 2 9.72 10.75 -2.25
CA LYS A 2 9.43 9.33 -2.09
C LYS A 2 7.95 9.11 -1.77
N TRP A 3 7.36 8.08 -2.37
CA TRP A 3 5.99 7.65 -2.16
C TRP A 3 5.99 6.31 -1.43
N ILE A 4 5.13 6.16 -0.43
CA ILE A 4 4.90 4.90 0.27
C ILE A 4 3.77 4.17 -0.46
N VAL A 5 4.04 2.93 -0.88
CA VAL A 5 3.09 2.09 -1.61
C VAL A 5 2.44 1.10 -0.66
N ILE A 6 1.12 1.03 -0.72
CA ILE A 6 0.32 0.03 -0.01
C ILE A 6 -0.40 -0.83 -1.05
N PHE A 7 -0.33 -2.15 -0.90
CA PHE A 7 -1.14 -3.12 -1.62
C PHE A 7 -2.37 -3.50 -0.79
N PHE A 8 -3.54 -3.47 -1.43
CA PHE A 8 -4.82 -3.91 -0.88
C PHE A 8 -5.10 -5.33 -1.34
N LEU A 9 -5.10 -6.27 -0.40
CA LEU A 9 -5.18 -7.69 -0.70
C LEU A 9 -6.64 -8.17 -0.77
N ALA A 10 -6.89 -9.23 -1.54
CA ALA A 10 -8.23 -9.79 -1.73
C ALA A 10 -8.92 -10.26 -0.43
N ASN A 11 -8.15 -10.56 0.61
CA ASN A 11 -8.66 -10.93 1.93
C ASN A 11 -9.01 -9.72 2.81
N GLY A 12 -8.97 -8.50 2.27
CA GLY A 12 -9.23 -7.25 3.00
C GLY A 12 -8.06 -6.77 3.86
N LEU A 13 -6.92 -7.45 3.86
CA LEU A 13 -5.71 -6.98 4.52
C LEU A 13 -4.93 -6.01 3.63
N GLU A 14 -4.00 -5.31 4.26
CA GLU A 14 -3.14 -4.35 3.61
C GLU A 14 -1.68 -4.77 3.81
N HIS A 15 -0.86 -4.56 2.79
CA HIS A 15 0.58 -4.76 2.86
C HIS A 15 1.30 -3.48 2.46
N VAL A 16 2.12 -2.94 3.35
CA VAL A 16 3.04 -1.84 3.00
C VAL A 16 4.18 -2.45 2.21
N TYR A 17 4.22 -2.16 0.90
CA TYR A 17 5.26 -2.67 0.00
C TYR A 17 6.60 -2.00 0.29
N GLY A 18 6.61 -0.67 0.41
CA GLY A 18 7.82 0.11 0.66
C GLY A 18 7.77 1.49 0.02
N GLU A 19 8.94 2.12 -0.11
CA GLU A 19 9.12 3.42 -0.73
C GLU A 19 9.48 3.28 -2.22
N VAL A 20 8.89 4.13 -3.07
CA VAL A 20 9.24 4.29 -4.48
C VAL A 20 9.49 5.76 -4.81
N ASP A 21 10.38 6.03 -5.76
CA ASP A 21 10.66 7.41 -6.18
C ASP A 21 9.56 8.01 -7.07
N ILE A 22 8.77 7.16 -7.73
CA ILE A 22 7.74 7.57 -8.68
C ILE A 22 6.49 6.72 -8.42
N CYS A 23 5.36 7.38 -8.18
CA CYS A 23 4.05 6.76 -8.20
C CYS A 23 3.49 6.77 -9.63
N ASP A 24 3.77 5.71 -10.38
CA ASP A 24 3.38 5.54 -11.78
C ASP A 24 2.70 4.18 -11.96
N TYR A 25 1.65 4.13 -12.78
CA TYR A 25 0.82 2.93 -12.90
C TYR A 25 1.63 1.71 -13.34
N ASP A 26 2.40 1.83 -14.41
CA ASP A 26 3.14 0.70 -15.00
C ASP A 26 4.21 0.19 -14.02
N LYS A 27 4.91 1.12 -13.37
CA LYS A 27 5.94 0.76 -12.37
C LYS A 27 5.35 0.07 -11.16
N ILE A 28 4.23 0.55 -10.63
CA ILE A 28 3.60 -0.08 -9.47
C ILE A 28 3.02 -1.43 -9.85
N TRP A 29 2.42 -1.55 -11.03
CA TRP A 29 1.85 -2.81 -11.50
C TRP A 29 2.92 -3.91 -11.62
N GLU A 30 4.12 -3.60 -12.11
CA GLU A 30 5.24 -4.54 -12.12
C GLU A 30 5.59 -5.04 -10.71
N GLN A 31 5.56 -4.16 -9.70
CA GLN A 31 5.82 -4.57 -8.30
C GLN A 31 4.68 -5.42 -7.72
N VAL A 32 3.44 -5.20 -8.18
CA VAL A 32 2.30 -6.05 -7.84
C VAL A 32 2.51 -7.45 -8.39
N ASP A 33 2.80 -7.59 -9.70
CA ASP A 33 3.04 -8.90 -10.33
C ASP A 33 4.15 -9.68 -9.62
N ILE A 34 5.25 -9.00 -9.26
CA ILE A 34 6.36 -9.59 -8.48
C ILE A 34 5.88 -10.07 -7.10
N TYR A 35 5.12 -9.24 -6.40
CA TYR A 35 4.61 -9.58 -5.06
C TYR A 35 3.64 -10.77 -5.09
N GLU A 36 2.71 -10.80 -6.05
CA GLU A 36 1.77 -11.90 -6.21
C GLU A 36 2.52 -13.21 -6.52
N ALA A 37 3.51 -13.16 -7.42
CA ALA A 37 4.33 -14.31 -7.77
C ALA A 37 5.16 -14.85 -6.59
N GLN A 38 5.66 -13.96 -5.71
CA GLN A 38 6.47 -14.36 -4.55
C GLN A 38 5.66 -14.84 -3.36
N THR A 39 4.44 -14.30 -3.17
CA THR A 39 3.67 -14.51 -1.94
C THR A 39 2.40 -15.34 -2.13
N ASN A 40 2.00 -15.61 -3.39
CA ASN A 40 0.75 -16.27 -3.75
C ASN A 40 -0.46 -15.59 -3.08
N LYS A 41 -0.42 -14.26 -2.97
CA LYS A 41 -1.49 -13.41 -2.46
C LYS A 41 -1.96 -12.51 -3.58
N ASP A 42 -3.27 -12.37 -3.72
CA ASP A 42 -3.85 -11.51 -4.75
C ASP A 42 -3.98 -10.07 -4.24
N VAL A 43 -3.52 -9.13 -5.05
CA VAL A 43 -3.61 -7.69 -4.86
C VAL A 43 -4.79 -7.18 -5.67
N THR A 44 -5.82 -6.72 -4.98
CA THR A 44 -7.03 -6.12 -5.59
C THR A 44 -6.90 -4.64 -5.93
N GLY A 45 -5.85 -3.99 -5.43
CA GLY A 45 -5.57 -2.60 -5.72
C GLY A 45 -4.32 -2.12 -4.98
N TRP A 46 -3.90 -0.89 -5.28
CA TRP A 46 -2.76 -0.27 -4.63
C TRP A 46 -2.97 1.24 -4.46
N GLY A 47 -2.21 1.84 -3.56
CA GLY A 47 -2.22 3.28 -3.32
C GLY A 47 -0.84 3.81 -2.99
N CYS A 48 -0.52 4.99 -3.51
CA CYS A 48 0.67 5.75 -3.14
C CYS A 48 0.32 6.88 -2.20
N TYR A 49 1.16 7.08 -1.19
CA TYR A 49 1.00 8.12 -0.20
C TYR A 49 2.33 8.85 -0.02
N ASP A 50 2.31 10.18 -0.01
CA ASP A 50 3.44 10.90 0.58
C ASP A 50 3.51 10.59 2.09
N GLU A 51 4.67 10.85 2.69
CA GLU A 51 4.92 10.55 4.10
C GLU A 51 3.87 11.16 5.04
N LYS A 52 3.46 12.41 4.78
CA LYS A 52 2.49 13.13 5.62
C LYS A 52 1.12 12.47 5.56
N THR A 53 0.67 12.12 4.36
CA THR A 53 -0.62 11.50 4.09
C THR A 53 -0.65 10.06 4.62
N PHE A 54 0.45 9.32 4.48
CA PHE A 54 0.60 7.99 5.07
C PHE A 54 0.46 8.04 6.59
N ILE A 55 1.16 8.95 7.27
CA ILE A 55 1.05 9.10 8.73
C ILE A 55 -0.37 9.47 9.16
N LEU A 56 -1.06 10.36 8.43
CA LEU A 56 -2.44 10.72 8.72
C LEU A 56 -3.38 9.51 8.58
N ARG A 57 -3.20 8.70 7.54
CA ARG A 57 -3.95 7.48 7.30
C ARG A 57 -3.75 6.46 8.41
N GLU A 58 -2.52 6.17 8.80
CA GLU A 58 -2.24 5.20 9.88
C GLU A 58 -2.84 5.65 11.21
N LYS A 59 -2.82 6.95 11.50
CA LYS A 59 -3.52 7.52 12.66
C LYS A 59 -5.03 7.35 12.58
N ALA A 60 -5.64 7.58 11.41
CA ALA A 60 -7.07 7.40 11.21
C ALA A 60 -7.48 5.94 11.38
N LYS A 61 -6.74 5.01 10.77
CA LYS A 61 -6.95 3.56 10.90
C LYS A 61 -6.89 3.11 12.35
N LYS A 62 -5.84 3.52 13.07
CA LYS A 62 -5.69 3.22 14.51
C LYS A 62 -6.87 3.73 15.33
N LYS A 63 -7.35 4.96 15.08
CA LYS A 63 -8.53 5.50 15.77
C LYS A 63 -9.79 4.68 15.53
N LEU A 64 -10.01 4.25 14.28
CA LEU A 64 -11.16 3.42 13.92
C LEU A 64 -11.08 2.03 14.58
N GLU A 65 -9.88 1.45 14.69
CA GLU A 65 -9.66 0.17 15.38
C GLU A 65 -9.86 0.28 16.90
N THR A 66 -9.46 1.40 17.51
CA THR A 66 -9.57 1.59 18.97
C THR A 66 -10.90 2.18 19.43
N GLY A 67 -11.70 2.77 18.53
CA GLY A 67 -12.98 3.40 18.85
C GLY A 67 -12.87 4.67 19.73
N VAL A 68 -11.72 5.36 19.71
CA VAL A 68 -11.43 6.57 20.52
C VAL A 68 -11.16 7.77 19.61
#